data_AF-A0A976L639-F1
#
_entry.id   AF-A0A976L639-F1
#
_cell.length_a   1.000
_cell.length_b   1.000
_cell.length_c   1.000
_cell.angle_alpha   90.00
_cell.angle_beta   90.00
_cell.angle_gamma   90.00
#
_symmetry.space_group_name_H-M   'P 1'
#
loop_
_entity.id
_entity.type
_entity.pdbx_description
1 polymer ?
#
loop_
_entity_poly.entity_id
_entity_poly.type
_entity_poly.pdbx_seq_one_letter_code
_entity_poly.pdbx_strand_id
1 'polypeptide(L)'
;MTLKVALPNKGSLSEAAIAILREAGYRQRNDVRDLIFIDPENDLEFYYLRPRDIAIYVGSGELQIGITGRDLLIDSAAEANEILGLDFGKSTFRFAAATQYSNETEIAGKRIATAYPGIVASYLNEKRVIATIVKLDGAVESSIRLGVADVIADVVSTGGTLKQAGLKVFGSPILQSEAILIERKGAMRDTQVDTLIRRLTGVVIARQYVLVDYDVESANLAAACAITPGIESPTISPLQKSGWSAVRAMVLRKDIHSVMDDLYQAGARGILVTDIHASRL
;
A
#
# COMPACT_ATOMS: atom_id res chain seq x y z
N MET A 1 26.00 -12.71 2.71
CA MET A 1 25.49 -12.53 4.09
C MET A 1 23.99 -12.65 3.96
N THR A 2 23.33 -13.40 4.83
CA THR A 2 21.87 -13.56 4.77
C THR A 2 21.17 -12.24 5.07
N LEU A 3 20.23 -11.86 4.20
CA LEU A 3 19.45 -10.63 4.35
C LEU A 3 18.35 -10.84 5.40
N LYS A 4 18.35 -10.05 6.48
CA LYS A 4 17.32 -10.10 7.53
C LYS A 4 16.22 -9.09 7.24
N VAL A 5 14.99 -9.58 7.16
CA VAL A 5 13.80 -8.82 6.74
C VAL A 5 12.75 -8.82 7.85
N ALA A 6 12.36 -7.63 8.31
CA ALA A 6 11.31 -7.47 9.31
C ALA A 6 9.92 -7.46 8.66
N LEU A 7 8.98 -8.26 9.16
CA LEU A 7 7.60 -8.33 8.67
C LEU A 7 6.58 -8.13 9.79
N PRO A 8 5.37 -7.63 9.50
CA PRO A 8 4.28 -7.59 10.46
C PRO A 8 3.90 -9.00 10.91
N ASN A 9 3.72 -9.22 12.21
CA ASN A 9 3.42 -10.54 12.76
C ASN A 9 1.94 -10.93 12.76
N LYS A 10 1.01 -9.97 12.65
CA LYS A 10 -0.43 -10.21 12.67
C LYS A 10 -1.23 -9.11 11.95
N GLY A 11 -2.50 -9.39 11.69
CA GLY A 11 -3.45 -8.47 11.09
C GLY A 11 -3.32 -8.39 9.56
N SER A 12 -4.17 -7.58 8.94
CA SER A 12 -4.27 -7.47 7.47
C SER A 12 -2.95 -7.07 6.80
N LEU A 13 -2.15 -6.23 7.45
CA LEU A 13 -0.82 -5.84 6.95
C LEU A 13 0.13 -7.06 6.87
N SER A 14 0.06 -7.98 7.82
CA SER A 14 0.86 -9.22 7.82
C SER A 14 0.46 -10.15 6.69
N GLU A 15 -0.84 -10.37 6.52
CA GLU A 15 -1.38 -11.24 5.48
C GLU A 15 -1.01 -10.74 4.08
N ALA A 16 -1.18 -9.44 3.84
CA ALA A 16 -0.85 -8.81 2.57
C ALA A 16 0.67 -8.78 2.30
N ALA A 17 1.49 -8.54 3.32
CA ALA A 17 2.95 -8.59 3.20
C ALA A 17 3.46 -10.01 2.88
N ILE A 18 2.88 -11.03 3.51
CA ILE A 18 3.19 -12.44 3.21
C ILE A 18 2.76 -12.79 1.78
N ALA A 19 1.57 -12.35 1.35
CA ALA A 19 1.06 -12.62 0.01
C ALA A 19 1.96 -12.02 -1.08
N ILE A 20 2.34 -10.73 -0.96
CA ILE A 20 3.19 -10.08 -1.96
C ILE A 20 4.59 -10.72 -2.02
N LEU A 21 5.13 -11.16 -0.88
CA LEU A 21 6.40 -11.88 -0.83
C LEU A 21 6.34 -13.26 -1.49
N ARG A 22 5.24 -14.00 -1.30
CA ARG A 22 5.00 -15.28 -1.99
C ARG A 22 4.89 -15.09 -3.50
N GLU A 23 4.14 -14.08 -3.95
CA GLU A 23 4.04 -13.70 -5.37
C GLU A 23 5.40 -13.28 -5.95
N ALA A 24 6.25 -12.65 -5.13
CA ALA A 24 7.63 -12.31 -5.48
C ALA A 24 8.60 -13.52 -5.42
N GLY A 25 8.12 -14.73 -5.12
CA GLY A 25 8.92 -15.96 -5.11
C GLY A 25 9.72 -16.22 -3.84
N TYR A 26 9.35 -15.59 -2.72
CA TYR A 26 9.96 -15.85 -1.41
C TYR A 26 9.12 -16.82 -0.58
N ARG A 27 9.79 -17.79 0.03
CA ARG A 27 9.13 -18.71 0.96
C ARG A 27 8.76 -17.96 2.23
N GLN A 28 7.65 -18.34 2.85
CA GLN A 28 7.12 -17.70 4.05
C GLN A 28 6.69 -18.77 5.06
N ARG A 29 6.62 -18.39 6.34
CA ARG A 29 6.14 -19.27 7.41
C ARG A 29 4.77 -19.88 7.10
N ASN A 30 4.55 -21.09 7.63
CA ASN A 30 3.27 -21.79 7.54
C ASN A 30 2.44 -21.59 8.82
N ASP A 31 3.07 -21.55 9.99
CA ASP A 31 2.42 -21.25 11.27
C ASP A 31 2.66 -19.78 11.66
N VAL A 32 1.59 -19.07 12.02
CA VAL A 32 1.63 -17.67 12.46
C VAL A 32 2.38 -17.51 13.80
N ARG A 33 2.56 -18.59 14.56
CA ARG A 33 3.34 -18.64 15.81
C ARG A 33 4.85 -18.58 15.56
N ASP A 34 5.31 -18.96 14.38
CA ASP A 34 6.73 -18.90 14.03
C ASP A 34 7.15 -17.44 13.86
N LEU A 35 8.01 -16.96 14.75
CA LEU A 35 8.49 -15.57 14.74
C LEU A 35 9.71 -15.36 13.85
N ILE A 36 10.35 -16.45 13.42
CA ILE A 36 11.51 -16.45 12.53
C ILE A 36 11.29 -17.52 11.45
N PHE A 37 11.59 -17.18 10.20
CA PHE A 37 11.57 -18.14 9.09
C PHE A 37 12.78 -17.91 8.17
N ILE A 38 13.48 -18.98 7.80
CA ILE A 38 14.64 -18.92 6.91
C ILE A 38 14.24 -19.45 5.54
N ASP A 39 14.51 -18.67 4.50
CA ASP A 39 14.40 -19.05 3.10
C ASP A 39 15.81 -19.29 2.51
N PRO A 40 16.32 -20.54 2.59
CA PRO A 40 17.70 -20.84 2.18
C PRO A 40 17.91 -20.71 0.66
N GLU A 41 16.85 -20.82 -0.15
CA GLU A 41 16.95 -20.72 -1.61
C GLU A 41 17.21 -19.28 -2.07
N ASN A 42 16.71 -18.30 -1.32
CA ASN A 42 16.91 -16.89 -1.60
C ASN A 42 17.92 -16.21 -0.67
N ASP A 43 18.48 -16.92 0.32
CA ASP A 43 19.38 -16.41 1.37
C ASP A 43 18.75 -15.26 2.18
N LEU A 44 17.50 -15.47 2.60
CA LEU A 44 16.74 -14.54 3.45
C LEU A 44 16.37 -15.15 4.80
N GLU A 45 16.33 -14.28 5.82
CA GLU A 45 15.75 -14.58 7.13
C GLU A 45 14.65 -13.56 7.45
N PHE A 46 13.43 -14.04 7.66
CA PHE A 46 12.27 -13.22 7.99
C PHE A 46 12.02 -13.20 9.49
N TYR A 47 11.86 -12.01 10.06
CA TYR A 47 11.53 -11.78 11.47
C TYR A 47 10.15 -11.16 11.56
N TYR A 48 9.21 -11.84 12.22
CA TYR A 48 7.83 -11.39 12.34
C TYR A 48 7.62 -10.63 13.65
N LEU A 49 7.47 -9.30 13.53
CA LEU A 49 7.47 -8.36 14.65
C LEU A 49 6.15 -7.58 14.74
N ARG A 50 5.93 -6.88 15.85
CA ARG A 50 4.79 -5.96 15.95
C ARG A 50 5.01 -4.79 14.96
N PRO A 51 3.98 -4.36 14.20
CA PRO A 51 4.15 -3.33 13.17
C PRO A 51 4.80 -2.03 13.66
N ARG A 52 4.43 -1.58 14.87
CA ARG A 52 4.97 -0.37 15.53
C ARG A 52 6.48 -0.45 15.80
N ASP A 53 7.01 -1.66 15.98
CA ASP A 53 8.40 -1.84 16.37
C ASP A 53 9.32 -1.98 15.14
N ILE A 54 8.77 -2.35 13.97
CA ILE A 54 9.55 -2.66 12.76
C ILE A 54 10.47 -1.52 12.34
N ALA A 55 9.96 -0.28 12.32
CA ALA A 55 10.76 0.89 11.93
C ALA A 55 11.96 1.08 12.87
N ILE A 56 11.76 0.88 14.17
CA ILE A 56 12.81 0.97 15.19
C ILE A 56 13.85 -0.15 14.98
N TYR A 57 13.42 -1.39 14.78
CA TYR A 57 14.34 -2.52 14.56
C TYR A 57 15.17 -2.37 13.28
N VAL A 58 14.62 -1.80 12.21
CA VAL A 58 15.36 -1.51 10.98
C VAL A 58 16.33 -0.35 11.18
N GLY A 59 15.87 0.75 11.79
CA GLY A 59 16.67 1.96 11.98
C GLY A 59 17.81 1.82 12.99
N SER A 60 17.67 0.97 14.01
CA SER A 60 18.61 0.85 15.13
C SER A 60 19.20 -0.55 15.37
N GLY A 61 18.64 -1.59 14.75
CA GLY A 61 18.98 -2.98 15.06
C GLY A 61 19.98 -3.60 14.08
N GLU A 62 19.84 -4.91 13.84
CA GLU A 62 20.59 -5.65 12.82
C GLU A 62 19.77 -5.94 11.56
N LEU A 63 18.46 -5.66 11.59
CA LEU A 63 17.58 -5.88 10.44
C LEU A 63 17.88 -4.83 9.37
N GLN A 64 18.06 -5.28 8.14
CA GLN A 64 18.45 -4.42 7.02
C GLN A 64 17.24 -3.73 6.39
N ILE A 65 16.15 -4.47 6.22
CA ILE A 65 14.92 -3.97 5.60
C ILE A 65 13.68 -4.43 6.37
N GLY A 66 12.55 -3.78 6.14
CA GLY A 66 11.27 -4.20 6.71
C GLY A 66 10.04 -3.71 5.98
N ILE A 67 8.91 -4.36 6.20
CA ILE A 67 7.59 -3.92 5.70
C ILE A 67 6.76 -3.40 6.88
N THR A 68 6.31 -2.15 6.80
CA THR A 68 5.42 -1.54 7.81
C THR A 68 4.50 -0.51 7.17
N GLY A 69 3.67 0.18 7.96
CA GLY A 69 2.85 1.31 7.49
C GLY A 69 3.65 2.62 7.44
N ARG A 70 3.36 3.47 6.47
CA ARG A 70 3.99 4.80 6.35
C ARG A 70 3.72 5.68 7.58
N ASP A 71 2.50 5.62 8.11
CA ASP A 71 2.13 6.21 9.40
C ASP A 71 3.05 5.74 10.54
N LEU A 72 3.28 4.45 10.67
CA LEU A 72 4.12 3.86 11.72
C LEU A 72 5.59 4.28 11.59
N LEU A 73 6.12 4.36 10.36
CA LEU A 73 7.47 4.87 10.12
C LEU A 73 7.58 6.32 10.60
N ILE A 74 6.69 7.20 10.15
CA ILE A 74 6.71 8.63 10.48
C ILE A 74 6.53 8.84 11.99
N ASP A 75 5.59 8.13 12.63
CA ASP A 75 5.36 8.24 14.08
C ASP A 75 6.57 7.82 14.91
N SER A 76 7.28 6.78 14.47
CA SER A 76 8.43 6.21 15.20
C SER A 76 9.65 7.14 15.22
N ALA A 77 9.76 8.07 14.27
CA ALA A 77 10.95 8.88 14.03
C ALA A 77 12.26 8.04 13.95
N ALA A 78 12.16 6.77 13.55
CA ALA A 78 13.32 5.89 13.42
C ALA A 78 14.23 6.34 12.28
N GLU A 79 15.54 6.06 12.39
CA GLU A 79 16.53 6.32 11.33
C GLU A 79 16.44 5.30 10.20
N ALA A 80 15.26 5.24 9.55
CA ALA A 80 14.96 4.41 8.41
C ALA A 80 14.30 5.25 7.31
N ASN A 81 14.56 4.89 6.06
CA ASN A 81 14.00 5.53 4.87
C ASN A 81 12.97 4.62 4.23
N GLU A 82 11.87 5.21 3.75
CA GLU A 82 10.99 4.57 2.78
C GLU A 82 11.71 4.39 1.45
N ILE A 83 11.63 3.18 0.87
CA ILE A 83 12.29 2.84 -0.40
C ILE A 83 11.33 2.30 -1.47
N LEU A 84 10.15 1.82 -1.09
CA LEU A 84 9.12 1.38 -2.04
C LEU A 84 7.72 1.41 -1.40
N GLY A 85 6.74 2.01 -2.07
CA GLY A 85 5.31 1.84 -1.75
C GLY A 85 4.79 0.52 -2.31
N LEU A 86 4.03 -0.24 -1.50
CA LEU A 86 3.57 -1.58 -1.87
C LEU A 86 2.12 -1.64 -2.36
N ASP A 87 1.43 -0.49 -2.44
CA ASP A 87 0.08 -0.34 -3.01
C ASP A 87 -1.01 -1.17 -2.30
N PHE A 88 -0.82 -1.48 -1.02
CA PHE A 88 -1.84 -2.11 -0.17
C PHE A 88 -1.88 -1.48 1.22
N GLY A 89 -2.91 -1.79 2.01
CA GLY A 89 -3.05 -1.22 3.36
C GLY A 89 -3.33 0.28 3.36
N LYS A 90 -3.94 0.80 2.29
CA LYS A 90 -4.21 2.23 2.12
C LYS A 90 -5.14 2.77 3.21
N SER A 91 -4.76 3.91 3.77
CA SER A 91 -5.54 4.62 4.79
C SER A 91 -5.24 6.12 4.75
N THR A 92 -6.05 6.89 5.46
CA THR A 92 -5.76 8.32 5.72
C THR A 92 -5.66 8.55 7.21
N PHE A 93 -4.70 9.35 7.66
CA PHE A 93 -4.63 9.82 9.04
C PHE A 93 -5.43 11.13 9.16
N ARG A 94 -6.39 11.20 10.07
CA ARG A 94 -7.39 12.28 10.12
C ARG A 94 -7.64 12.75 11.54
N PHE A 95 -7.97 14.03 11.68
CA PHE A 95 -8.66 14.51 12.87
C PHE A 95 -10.14 14.15 12.84
N ALA A 96 -10.72 13.86 14.01
CA ALA A 96 -12.14 13.69 14.20
C ALA A 96 -12.62 14.22 15.57
N ALA A 97 -13.85 14.69 15.63
CA ALA A 97 -14.46 15.20 16.86
C ALA A 97 -16.00 15.04 16.84
N ALA A 98 -16.63 15.14 18.01
CA ALA A 98 -18.10 15.15 18.11
C ALA A 98 -18.68 16.49 17.64
N THR A 99 -17.96 17.58 17.89
CA THR A 99 -18.25 18.92 17.37
C THR A 99 -17.69 19.05 15.96
N GLN A 100 -18.41 19.77 15.09
CA GLN A 100 -17.91 20.08 13.76
C GLN A 100 -16.87 21.20 13.84
N TYR A 101 -15.66 20.92 13.35
CA TYR A 101 -14.65 21.93 13.07
C TYR A 101 -14.53 22.13 11.56
N SER A 102 -14.20 23.35 11.13
CA SER A 102 -14.00 23.65 9.71
C SER A 102 -12.58 23.32 9.24
N ASN A 103 -11.58 23.65 10.08
CA ASN A 103 -10.16 23.51 9.76
C ASN A 103 -9.30 23.29 11.03
N GLU A 104 -8.01 23.02 10.83
CA GLU A 104 -7.03 22.76 11.88
C GLU A 104 -6.69 23.96 12.77
N THR A 105 -7.06 25.20 12.42
CA THR A 105 -6.80 26.34 13.33
C THR A 105 -7.80 26.39 14.49
N GLU A 106 -9.00 25.82 14.30
CA GLU A 106 -10.05 25.81 15.32
C GLU A 106 -9.75 24.86 16.50
N ILE A 107 -8.74 23.99 16.36
CA ILE A 107 -8.29 23.08 17.42
C ILE A 107 -7.15 23.66 18.26
N ALA A 108 -6.80 24.94 18.08
CA ALA A 108 -5.85 25.63 18.96
C ALA A 108 -6.32 25.61 20.42
N GLY A 109 -5.40 25.26 21.33
CA GLY A 109 -5.66 25.11 22.76
C GLY A 109 -6.45 23.85 23.16
N LYS A 110 -6.82 22.98 22.20
CA LYS A 110 -7.56 21.74 22.48
C LYS A 110 -6.65 20.60 22.89
N ARG A 111 -7.24 19.58 23.51
CA ARG A 111 -6.59 18.29 23.80
C ARG A 111 -6.87 17.31 22.66
N ILE A 112 -5.81 16.75 22.08
CA ILE A 112 -5.87 15.83 20.96
C ILE A 112 -5.42 14.46 21.43
N ALA A 113 -6.34 13.49 21.51
CA ALA A 113 -5.99 12.11 21.82
C ALA A 113 -5.51 11.36 20.57
N THR A 114 -4.40 10.65 20.70
CA THR A 114 -3.85 9.84 19.60
C THR A 114 -2.96 8.73 20.10
N ALA A 115 -2.87 7.64 19.33
CA ALA A 115 -1.84 6.64 19.49
C ALA A 115 -0.57 6.92 18.66
N TYR A 116 -0.54 8.06 17.95
CA TYR A 116 0.55 8.46 17.04
C TYR A 116 1.00 9.89 17.34
N PRO A 117 1.60 10.12 18.52
CA PRO A 117 1.96 11.47 18.95
C PRO A 117 3.00 12.14 18.04
N GLY A 118 3.89 11.37 17.39
CA GLY A 118 4.92 11.90 16.50
C GLY A 118 4.32 12.52 15.24
N ILE A 119 3.33 11.84 14.63
CA ILE A 119 2.61 12.37 13.46
C ILE A 119 1.90 13.67 13.81
N VAL A 120 1.14 13.68 14.92
CA VAL A 120 0.36 14.85 15.33
C VAL A 120 1.28 16.02 15.69
N ALA A 121 2.36 15.78 16.44
CA ALA A 121 3.32 16.83 16.80
C ALA A 121 3.96 17.47 15.57
N SER A 122 4.39 16.66 14.59
CA SER A 122 4.97 17.16 13.35
C SER A 122 3.99 18.02 12.57
N TYR A 123 2.74 17.55 12.42
CA TYR A 123 1.70 18.29 11.70
C TYR A 123 1.35 19.62 12.36
N LEU A 124 1.16 19.62 13.68
CA LEU A 124 0.85 20.84 14.44
C LEU A 124 1.98 21.87 14.34
N ASN A 125 3.24 21.42 14.38
CA ASN A 125 4.40 22.30 14.22
C ASN A 125 4.46 22.91 12.81
N GLU A 126 4.24 22.12 11.76
CA GLU A 126 4.17 22.60 10.38
C GLU A 126 3.06 23.66 10.20
N LYS A 127 1.88 23.40 10.77
CA LYS A 127 0.72 24.30 10.70
C LYS A 127 0.76 25.45 11.71
N ARG A 128 1.77 25.49 12.59
CA ARG A 128 1.90 26.47 13.69
C ARG A 128 0.66 26.53 14.60
N VAL A 129 0.06 25.38 14.89
CA VAL A 129 -1.09 25.24 15.77
C VAL A 129 -0.62 24.71 17.13
N ILE A 130 -0.95 25.42 18.21
CA ILE A 130 -0.62 25.01 19.57
C ILE A 130 -1.79 24.21 20.14
N ALA A 131 -1.57 22.93 20.46
CA ALA A 131 -2.56 22.05 21.09
C ALA A 131 -1.87 21.03 22.01
N THR A 132 -2.61 20.44 22.94
CA THR A 132 -2.09 19.47 23.91
C THR A 132 -2.28 18.06 23.37
N ILE A 133 -1.19 17.32 23.12
CA ILE A 133 -1.25 15.93 22.67
C ILE A 133 -1.42 15.01 23.89
N VAL A 134 -2.45 14.17 23.86
CA VAL A 134 -2.72 13.13 24.87
C VAL A 134 -2.43 11.77 24.24
N LYS A 135 -1.28 11.18 24.58
CA LYS A 135 -0.90 9.85 24.10
C LYS A 135 -1.77 8.78 24.74
N LEU A 136 -2.33 7.89 23.92
CA LEU A 136 -3.06 6.69 24.33
C LEU A 136 -2.51 5.46 23.58
N ASP A 137 -2.63 4.27 24.14
CA ASP A 137 -2.13 3.04 23.49
C ASP A 137 -3.10 2.44 22.45
N GLY A 138 -4.32 3.00 22.33
CA GLY A 138 -5.36 2.60 21.38
C GLY A 138 -6.76 3.01 21.86
N ALA A 139 -7.79 2.61 21.10
CA ALA A 139 -9.21 2.89 21.40
C ALA A 139 -9.48 4.37 21.70
N VAL A 140 -8.88 5.25 20.89
CA VAL A 140 -8.86 6.70 21.13
C VAL A 140 -10.26 7.32 21.01
N GLU A 141 -11.20 6.67 20.32
CA GLU A 141 -12.56 7.18 20.09
C GLU A 141 -13.33 7.40 21.39
N SER A 142 -13.06 6.57 22.41
CA SER A 142 -13.72 6.68 23.72
C SER A 142 -13.23 7.89 24.53
N SER A 143 -12.06 8.45 24.19
CA SER A 143 -11.43 9.53 24.95
C SER A 143 -12.28 10.81 24.98
N ILE A 144 -13.05 11.08 23.91
CA ILE A 144 -13.95 12.23 23.83
C ILE A 144 -15.07 12.10 24.87
N ARG A 145 -15.76 10.96 24.88
CA ARG A 145 -16.87 10.71 25.79
C ARG A 145 -16.44 10.69 27.26
N LEU A 146 -15.23 10.20 27.52
CA LEU A 146 -14.63 10.14 28.86
C LEU A 146 -14.03 11.48 29.30
N GLY A 147 -14.10 12.53 28.47
CA GLY A 147 -13.60 13.87 28.80
C GLY A 147 -12.08 13.98 28.83
N VAL A 148 -11.35 13.01 28.27
CA VAL A 148 -9.88 12.97 28.21
C VAL A 148 -9.34 13.90 27.12
N ALA A 149 -10.07 14.04 26.02
CA ALA A 149 -9.69 14.89 24.89
C ALA A 149 -10.91 15.56 24.25
N ASP A 150 -10.66 16.60 23.44
CA ASP A 150 -11.68 17.35 22.71
C ASP A 150 -11.71 16.94 21.22
N VAL A 151 -10.58 16.46 20.71
CA VAL A 151 -10.35 15.98 19.35
C VAL A 151 -9.57 14.67 19.41
N ILE A 152 -9.76 13.78 18.44
CA ILE A 152 -8.87 12.64 18.22
C ILE A 152 -8.12 12.79 16.90
N ALA A 153 -6.97 12.14 16.80
CA ALA A 153 -6.26 11.95 15.54
C ALA A 153 -5.90 10.48 15.37
N ASP A 154 -6.42 9.84 14.33
CA ASP A 154 -6.22 8.42 14.11
C ASP A 154 -6.28 8.01 12.63
N VAL A 155 -5.90 6.76 12.37
CA VAL A 155 -5.99 6.10 11.08
C VAL A 155 -7.46 5.85 10.72
N VAL A 156 -7.86 6.30 9.53
CA VAL A 156 -9.19 6.14 8.97
C VAL A 156 -9.08 5.40 7.64
N SER A 157 -9.63 4.18 7.61
CA SER A 157 -9.84 3.41 6.38
C SER A 157 -11.26 3.61 5.86
N THR A 158 -12.26 2.93 6.44
CA THR A 158 -13.68 3.07 6.02
C THR A 158 -14.46 4.13 6.80
N GLY A 159 -13.93 4.61 7.94
CA GLY A 159 -14.61 5.56 8.83
C GLY A 159 -15.71 4.95 9.71
N GLY A 160 -15.92 3.63 9.65
CA GLY A 160 -16.97 2.94 10.42
C GLY A 160 -16.87 3.17 11.94
N THR A 161 -15.67 3.00 12.51
CA THR A 161 -15.43 3.15 13.96
C THR A 161 -15.71 4.56 14.45
N LEU A 162 -15.26 5.58 13.71
CA LEU A 162 -15.52 6.98 14.02
C LEU A 162 -17.02 7.30 14.04
N LYS A 163 -17.75 6.81 13.03
CA LYS A 163 -19.20 7.02 12.92
C LYS A 163 -19.95 6.37 14.09
N GLN A 164 -19.56 5.15 14.50
CA GLN A 164 -20.15 4.47 15.66
C GLN A 164 -19.90 5.21 16.98
N ALA A 165 -18.74 5.88 17.10
CA ALA A 165 -18.42 6.73 18.24
C ALA A 165 -19.11 8.10 18.21
N GLY A 166 -19.83 8.44 17.12
CA GLY A 166 -20.47 9.74 16.94
C GLY A 166 -19.50 10.86 16.53
N LEU A 167 -18.32 10.50 16.00
CA LEU A 167 -17.28 11.43 15.60
C LEU A 167 -17.34 11.69 14.10
N LYS A 168 -17.03 12.92 13.70
CA LYS A 168 -16.95 13.37 12.31
C LYS A 168 -15.53 13.79 11.99
N VAL A 169 -15.02 13.34 10.84
CA VAL A 169 -13.75 13.80 10.30
C VAL A 169 -13.85 15.25 9.83
N PHE A 170 -12.77 16.00 9.97
CA PHE A 170 -12.67 17.38 9.48
C PHE A 170 -11.25 17.68 8.98
N GLY A 171 -11.11 18.81 8.28
CA GLY A 171 -9.86 19.21 7.64
C GLY A 171 -9.43 18.30 6.49
N SER A 172 -8.27 18.59 5.90
CA SER A 172 -7.59 17.68 4.98
C SER A 172 -7.00 16.48 5.74
N PRO A 173 -6.72 15.35 5.07
CA PRO A 173 -5.87 14.31 5.64
C PRO A 173 -4.55 14.89 6.13
N ILE A 174 -4.14 14.48 7.34
CA ILE A 174 -2.82 14.76 7.90
C ILE A 174 -1.75 13.98 7.11
N LEU A 175 -2.08 12.74 6.76
CA LEU A 175 -1.21 11.83 6.02
C LEU A 175 -2.04 10.87 5.16
N GLN A 176 -1.55 10.54 3.97
CA GLN A 176 -1.98 9.35 3.23
C GLN A 176 -0.98 8.23 3.49
N SER A 177 -1.45 7.12 4.04
CA SER A 177 -0.62 6.00 4.45
C SER A 177 -0.92 4.76 3.60
N GLU A 178 0.09 3.93 3.44
CA GLU A 178 0.01 2.60 2.84
C GLU A 178 1.13 1.73 3.42
N ALA A 179 1.14 0.46 3.06
CA ALA A 179 2.25 -0.43 3.34
C ALA A 179 3.47 -0.05 2.50
N ILE A 180 4.62 0.05 3.16
CA ILE A 180 5.88 0.47 2.56
C ILE A 180 7.00 -0.50 2.92
N LEU A 181 7.97 -0.62 2.03
CA LEU A 181 9.26 -1.21 2.31
C LEU A 181 10.19 -0.09 2.80
N ILE A 182 10.89 -0.37 3.91
CA ILE A 182 11.84 0.53 4.53
C ILE A 182 13.23 -0.11 4.61
N GLU A 183 14.25 0.74 4.64
CA GLU A 183 15.65 0.37 4.80
C GLU A 183 16.30 1.30 5.83
N ARG A 184 17.34 0.83 6.52
CA ARG A 184 18.10 1.70 7.42
C ARG A 184 18.68 2.91 6.69
N LYS A 185 18.60 4.07 7.31
CA LYS A 185 19.21 5.29 6.78
C LYS A 185 20.72 5.15 6.70
N GLY A 186 21.29 5.48 5.55
CA GLY A 186 22.74 5.38 5.30
C GLY A 186 23.24 3.95 5.07
N ALA A 187 22.35 2.96 4.89
CA ALA A 187 22.75 1.63 4.48
C ALA A 187 23.50 1.66 3.14
N MET A 188 24.59 0.90 3.04
CA MET A 188 25.19 0.58 1.74
C MET A 188 24.35 -0.52 1.11
N ARG A 189 23.72 -0.21 -0.03
CA ARG A 189 22.75 -1.11 -0.66
C ARG A 189 23.43 -2.35 -1.22
N ASP A 190 22.95 -3.51 -0.78
CA ASP A 190 23.36 -4.82 -1.29
C ASP A 190 22.53 -5.18 -2.53
N THR A 191 23.17 -5.86 -3.50
CA THR A 191 22.52 -6.51 -4.65
C THR A 191 21.33 -7.41 -4.29
N GLN A 192 21.32 -8.03 -3.10
CA GLN A 192 20.17 -8.78 -2.61
C GLN A 192 18.97 -7.88 -2.31
N VAL A 193 19.19 -6.71 -1.71
CA VAL A 193 18.13 -5.72 -1.46
C VAL A 193 17.57 -5.20 -2.78
N ASP A 194 18.43 -4.87 -3.75
CA ASP A 194 17.99 -4.46 -5.10
C ASP A 194 17.17 -5.54 -5.80
N THR A 195 17.56 -6.81 -5.64
CA THR A 195 16.82 -7.93 -6.19
C THR A 195 15.45 -8.06 -5.54
N LEU A 196 15.36 -7.90 -4.22
CA LEU A 196 14.09 -7.90 -3.51
C LEU A 196 13.19 -6.74 -3.94
N ILE A 197 13.72 -5.51 -4.02
CA ILE A 197 13.00 -4.35 -4.52
C ILE A 197 12.46 -4.65 -5.93
N ARG A 198 13.32 -5.10 -6.86
CA ARG A 198 12.91 -5.41 -8.24
C ARG A 198 11.80 -6.46 -8.31
N ARG A 199 11.86 -7.52 -7.49
CA ARG A 199 10.81 -8.54 -7.46
C ARG A 199 9.51 -8.00 -6.88
N LEU A 200 9.55 -7.24 -5.78
CA LEU A 200 8.36 -6.63 -5.18
C LEU A 200 7.73 -5.59 -6.10
N THR A 201 8.53 -4.69 -6.68
CA THR A 201 8.07 -3.72 -7.69
C THR A 201 7.33 -4.41 -8.82
N GLY A 202 7.84 -5.56 -9.29
CA GLY A 202 7.18 -6.28 -10.37
C GLY A 202 5.82 -6.86 -9.99
N VAL A 203 5.63 -7.26 -8.73
CA VAL A 203 4.31 -7.68 -8.22
C VAL A 203 3.39 -6.47 -8.05
N VAL A 204 3.89 -5.35 -7.50
CA VAL A 204 3.12 -4.10 -7.35
C VAL A 204 2.58 -3.64 -8.70
N ILE A 205 3.45 -3.57 -9.72
CA ILE A 205 3.05 -3.22 -11.08
C ILE A 205 2.02 -4.22 -11.60
N ALA A 206 2.29 -5.52 -11.53
CA ALA A 206 1.39 -6.54 -12.07
C ALA A 206 -0.03 -6.45 -11.50
N ARG A 207 -0.19 -6.15 -10.20
CA ARG A 207 -1.50 -5.99 -9.56
C ARG A 207 -2.33 -4.83 -10.13
N GLN A 208 -1.68 -3.81 -10.67
CA GLN A 208 -2.35 -2.66 -11.29
C GLN A 208 -2.86 -2.94 -12.70
N TYR A 209 -2.40 -4.01 -13.34
CA TYR A 209 -2.75 -4.37 -14.70
C TYR A 209 -3.46 -5.72 -14.77
N VAL A 210 -4.10 -5.93 -15.91
CA VAL A 210 -4.60 -7.21 -16.39
C VAL A 210 -4.14 -7.40 -17.83
N LEU A 211 -4.01 -8.65 -18.25
CA LEU A 211 -3.78 -8.99 -19.65
C LEU A 211 -5.13 -9.16 -20.33
N VAL A 212 -5.35 -8.41 -21.41
CA VAL A 212 -6.55 -8.51 -22.23
C VAL A 212 -6.21 -9.18 -23.54
N ASP A 213 -6.97 -10.22 -23.89
CA ASP A 213 -6.87 -10.94 -25.16
C ASP A 213 -8.23 -10.82 -25.87
N TYR A 214 -8.24 -10.53 -27.16
CA TYR A 214 -9.47 -10.45 -27.94
C TYR A 214 -9.25 -10.71 -29.43
N ASP A 215 -10.29 -11.15 -30.11
CA ASP A 215 -10.31 -11.35 -31.56
C ASP A 215 -10.97 -10.17 -32.27
N VAL A 216 -10.40 -9.71 -33.39
CA VAL A 216 -10.94 -8.57 -34.15
C VAL A 216 -10.71 -8.75 -35.66
N GLU A 217 -11.64 -8.25 -36.47
CA GLU A 217 -11.50 -8.19 -37.92
C GLU A 217 -10.43 -7.19 -38.35
N SER A 218 -9.73 -7.48 -39.44
CA SER A 218 -8.68 -6.61 -39.99
C SER A 218 -9.15 -5.18 -40.25
N ALA A 219 -10.42 -4.98 -40.62
CA ALA A 219 -11.00 -3.65 -40.83
C ALA A 219 -11.07 -2.81 -39.55
N ASN A 220 -11.20 -3.45 -38.39
CA ASN A 220 -11.37 -2.79 -37.09
C ASN A 220 -10.08 -2.82 -36.22
N LEU A 221 -9.04 -3.51 -36.68
CA LEU A 221 -7.80 -3.74 -35.93
C LEU A 221 -7.16 -2.44 -35.43
N ALA A 222 -7.08 -1.42 -36.28
CA ALA A 222 -6.47 -0.14 -35.93
C ALA A 222 -7.23 0.57 -34.80
N ALA A 223 -8.57 0.57 -34.85
CA ALA A 223 -9.40 1.16 -33.81
C ALA A 223 -9.24 0.40 -32.48
N ALA A 224 -9.24 -0.94 -32.52
CA ALA A 224 -9.06 -1.75 -31.32
C ALA A 224 -7.67 -1.58 -30.68
N CYS A 225 -6.61 -1.46 -31.48
CA CYS A 225 -5.26 -1.20 -30.99
C CYS A 225 -5.12 0.21 -30.37
N ALA A 226 -5.89 1.19 -30.83
CA ALA A 226 -5.93 2.52 -30.20
C ALA A 226 -6.59 2.50 -28.82
N ILE A 227 -7.57 1.61 -28.61
CA ILE A 227 -8.21 1.40 -27.30
C ILE A 227 -7.25 0.66 -26.33
N THR A 228 -6.47 -0.29 -26.86
CA THR A 228 -5.52 -1.08 -26.05
C THR A 228 -4.08 -0.93 -26.56
N PRO A 229 -3.43 0.22 -26.33
CA PRO A 229 -2.07 0.48 -26.84
C PRO A 229 -0.99 -0.40 -26.17
N GLY A 230 -1.30 -1.08 -25.07
CA GLY A 230 -0.33 -1.85 -24.29
C GLY A 230 0.67 -0.96 -23.55
N ILE A 231 1.75 -1.57 -23.04
CA ILE A 231 2.88 -0.82 -22.44
C ILE A 231 3.81 -0.31 -23.53
N GLU A 232 4.28 -1.21 -24.40
CA GLU A 232 5.11 -0.87 -25.56
C GLU A 232 4.27 -0.79 -26.85
N SER A 233 3.51 -1.86 -27.11
CA SER A 233 2.63 -2.00 -28.27
C SER A 233 1.72 -3.23 -28.05
N PRO A 234 0.49 -3.29 -28.59
CA PRO A 234 -0.29 -4.51 -28.58
C PRO A 234 0.39 -5.61 -29.40
N THR A 235 0.36 -6.84 -28.90
CA THR A 235 0.78 -8.02 -29.67
C THR A 235 -0.36 -8.42 -30.60
N ILE A 236 -0.07 -8.59 -31.89
CA ILE A 236 -1.06 -8.94 -32.92
C ILE A 236 -0.66 -10.28 -33.55
N SER A 237 -1.56 -11.25 -33.56
CA SER A 237 -1.36 -12.58 -34.13
C SER A 237 -2.49 -12.93 -35.11
N PRO A 238 -2.22 -13.34 -36.35
CA PRO A 238 -3.27 -13.73 -37.29
C PRO A 238 -3.97 -15.01 -36.83
N LEU A 239 -5.30 -15.07 -37.02
CA LEU A 239 -6.09 -16.28 -36.75
C LEU A 239 -6.14 -17.21 -37.97
N GLN A 240 -6.53 -18.47 -37.74
CA GLN A 240 -6.84 -19.40 -38.83
C GLN A 240 -7.97 -18.88 -39.72
N LYS A 241 -8.96 -18.22 -39.12
CA LYS A 241 -10.02 -17.54 -39.88
C LYS A 241 -9.41 -16.32 -40.58
N SER A 242 -9.41 -16.34 -41.91
CA SER A 242 -8.90 -15.24 -42.72
C SER A 242 -9.60 -13.92 -42.41
N GLY A 243 -8.84 -12.83 -42.38
CA GLY A 243 -9.33 -11.48 -42.07
C GLY A 243 -9.53 -11.20 -40.57
N TRP A 244 -9.05 -12.07 -39.68
CA TRP A 244 -9.13 -11.90 -38.23
C TRP A 244 -7.75 -11.98 -37.57
N SER A 245 -7.60 -11.28 -36.44
CA SER A 245 -6.40 -11.32 -35.60
C SER A 245 -6.79 -11.41 -34.12
N ALA A 246 -6.00 -12.15 -33.35
CA ALA A 246 -5.97 -12.04 -31.90
C ALA A 246 -5.05 -10.88 -31.51
N VAL A 247 -5.49 -10.05 -30.58
CA VAL A 247 -4.72 -8.95 -30.00
C VAL A 247 -4.58 -9.17 -28.52
N ARG A 248 -3.37 -8.93 -28.00
CA ARG A 248 -3.04 -9.02 -26.58
C ARG A 248 -2.37 -7.74 -26.11
N ALA A 249 -2.86 -7.17 -25.02
CA ALA A 249 -2.32 -5.96 -24.43
C ALA A 249 -2.52 -5.92 -22.91
N MET A 250 -1.60 -5.26 -22.20
CA MET A 250 -1.81 -4.93 -20.80
C MET A 250 -2.71 -3.69 -20.69
N VAL A 251 -3.70 -3.76 -19.80
CA VAL A 251 -4.65 -2.69 -19.52
C VAL A 251 -4.70 -2.45 -18.01
N LEU A 252 -4.87 -1.19 -17.60
CA LEU A 252 -5.07 -0.86 -16.19
C LEU A 252 -6.33 -1.53 -15.66
N ARG A 253 -6.21 -2.23 -14.53
CA ARG A 253 -7.31 -2.98 -13.91
C ARG A 253 -8.53 -2.11 -13.62
N LYS A 254 -8.33 -0.84 -13.25
CA LYS A 254 -9.42 0.10 -12.94
C LYS A 254 -10.25 0.48 -14.18
N ASP A 255 -9.68 0.39 -15.37
CA ASP A 255 -10.29 0.83 -16.63
C ASP A 255 -10.86 -0.34 -17.44
N ILE A 256 -10.64 -1.59 -16.99
CA ILE A 256 -10.89 -2.80 -17.78
C ILE A 256 -12.32 -2.91 -18.29
N HIS A 257 -13.32 -2.63 -17.47
CA HIS A 257 -14.71 -2.79 -17.88
C HIS A 257 -15.11 -1.80 -18.99
N SER A 258 -14.66 -0.54 -18.89
CA SER A 258 -14.87 0.45 -19.96
C SER A 258 -14.15 0.02 -21.24
N VAL A 259 -12.91 -0.45 -21.10
CA VAL A 259 -12.12 -0.93 -22.25
C VAL A 259 -12.79 -2.13 -22.94
N MET A 260 -13.39 -3.06 -22.18
CA MET A 260 -14.13 -4.18 -22.75
C MET A 260 -15.37 -3.71 -23.53
N ASP A 261 -16.11 -2.73 -23.02
CA ASP A 261 -17.27 -2.16 -23.71
C ASP A 261 -16.85 -1.46 -25.01
N ASP A 262 -15.80 -0.65 -24.96
CA ASP A 262 -15.26 0.06 -26.13
C ASP A 262 -14.74 -0.91 -27.20
N LEU A 263 -14.02 -1.96 -26.79
CA LEU A 263 -13.56 -3.03 -27.68
C LEU A 263 -14.74 -3.75 -28.34
N TYR A 264 -15.77 -4.09 -27.57
CA TYR A 264 -16.96 -4.76 -28.11
C TYR A 264 -17.68 -3.91 -29.16
N GLN A 265 -17.82 -2.60 -28.90
CA GLN A 265 -18.37 -1.63 -29.84
C GLN A 265 -17.51 -1.47 -31.10
N ALA A 266 -16.19 -1.50 -30.95
CA ALA A 266 -15.23 -1.51 -32.06
C ALA A 266 -15.22 -2.83 -32.84
N GLY A 267 -16.04 -3.82 -32.47
CA GLY A 267 -16.19 -5.08 -33.20
C GLY A 267 -15.30 -6.21 -32.70
N ALA A 268 -14.60 -6.05 -31.57
CA ALA A 268 -13.86 -7.13 -30.94
C ALA A 268 -14.82 -8.19 -30.36
N ARG A 269 -14.39 -9.45 -30.37
CA ARG A 269 -15.12 -10.62 -29.87
C ARG A 269 -14.17 -11.49 -29.05
N GLY A 270 -14.73 -12.37 -28.21
CA GLY A 270 -13.92 -13.25 -27.36
C GLY A 270 -12.98 -12.47 -26.44
N ILE A 271 -13.45 -11.36 -25.84
CA ILE A 271 -12.63 -10.52 -24.97
C ILE A 271 -12.43 -11.22 -23.63
N LEU A 272 -11.19 -11.60 -23.34
CA LEU A 272 -10.76 -12.31 -22.15
C LEU A 272 -9.88 -11.40 -21.29
N VAL A 273 -9.93 -11.61 -19.98
CA VAL A 273 -9.14 -10.88 -19.00
C VAL A 273 -8.43 -11.89 -18.11
N THR A 274 -7.11 -11.78 -18.00
CA THR A 274 -6.27 -12.67 -17.19
C THR A 274 -5.45 -11.86 -16.18
N ASP A 275 -5.36 -12.35 -14.96
CA ASP A 275 -4.51 -11.76 -13.93
C ASP A 275 -3.02 -11.95 -14.22
N ILE A 276 -2.22 -10.98 -13.81
CA ILE A 276 -0.76 -10.99 -13.93
C ILE A 276 -0.18 -11.11 -12.53
N HIS A 277 0.68 -12.11 -12.29
CA HIS A 277 1.31 -12.30 -10.98
C HIS A 277 2.53 -11.41 -10.75
N ALA A 278 3.35 -11.17 -11.78
CA ALA A 278 4.51 -10.30 -11.73
C ALA A 278 4.84 -9.76 -13.14
N SER A 279 5.34 -8.53 -13.24
CA SER A 279 5.76 -7.90 -14.49
C SER A 279 7.03 -7.08 -14.26
N ARG A 280 7.99 -7.11 -15.19
CA ARG A 280 9.19 -6.26 -15.14
C ARG A 280 9.11 -5.30 -16.32
N LEU A 281 8.91 -4.03 -16.00
CA LEU A 281 8.93 -2.93 -16.95
C LEU A 281 10.27 -2.21 -16.85
#